data_AF-A0A1U7DHD0-F1
#
_entry.id   AF-A0A1U7DHD0-F1
#
_cell.length_a   1.000
_cell.length_b   1.000
_cell.length_c   1.000
_cell.angle_alpha   90.00
_cell.angle_beta   90.00
_cell.angle_gamma   90.00
#
_symmetry.space_group_name_H-M   'P 1'
#
loop_
_entity.id
_entity.type
_entity.pdbx_description
1 polymer ?
#
loop_
_entity_poly.entity_id
_entity_poly.type
_entity_poly.pdbx_seq_one_letter_code
_entity_poly.pdbx_strand_id
1 'polypeptide(L)'
;MQRTIANFAIATLAPGFLLALAALWGGAWPWLALFSVTLMGLTLDAFARVDDPVQTPSPKAAATLPVVLALAHFVLLFLTVAALSDVVPPAKEFGTGANVALFLAAGIYMGQVSNANAHELIHRPGFLSRKLGTLLYISLLFGHHASAHPAVHHRHVATRRDPNTSRLNESFYRFLPRAWIGSFRAGLAVEKKRLLRRQRRAWSAANPYWSYSLGALAFTLLFAGIGGWRGALIYVGLAAYATTQLLLSDYVQHYGLRRRRMANGRWEPVGPQHSWNAPHWFSSMMMMNAPRHSDHHAHPGKAFQHLSMPDEGEAPQLPFSLPVMGALALLPRKWRQVMNPRVKVWHDRAQLQRA
;
A
#
# COMPACT_ATOMS: atom_id res chain seq x y z
N MET A 1 -21.51 11.32 5.33
CA MET A 1 -20.63 12.44 4.87
C MET A 1 -20.34 12.20 3.41
N GLN A 2 -20.77 13.10 2.52
CA GLN A 2 -20.68 12.91 1.07
C GLN A 2 -19.22 12.64 0.67
N ARG A 3 -18.94 11.53 -0.01
CA ARG A 3 -17.58 11.24 -0.50
C ARG A 3 -17.36 11.97 -1.83
N THR A 4 -16.45 12.93 -1.85
CA THR A 4 -16.05 13.68 -3.06
C THR A 4 -14.54 13.55 -3.29
N ILE A 5 -14.06 13.87 -4.50
CA ILE A 5 -12.61 13.95 -4.76
C ILE A 5 -11.92 14.95 -3.83
N ALA A 6 -12.62 16.02 -3.41
CA ALA A 6 -12.09 16.98 -2.45
C ALA A 6 -11.77 16.32 -1.09
N ASN A 7 -12.59 15.37 -0.62
CA ASN A 7 -12.30 14.68 0.63
C ASN A 7 -11.06 13.79 0.53
N PHE A 8 -10.85 13.10 -0.61
CA PHE A 8 -9.61 12.36 -0.86
C PHE A 8 -8.42 13.30 -0.89
N ALA A 9 -8.55 14.43 -1.59
CA ALA A 9 -7.50 15.45 -1.66
C ALA A 9 -7.17 16.01 -0.27
N ILE A 10 -8.17 16.32 0.57
CA ILE A 10 -7.94 16.80 1.94
C ILE A 10 -7.28 15.71 2.80
N ALA A 11 -7.82 14.49 2.80
CA ALA A 11 -7.30 13.38 3.60
C ALA A 11 -5.85 13.02 3.23
N THR A 12 -5.44 13.22 1.97
CA THR A 12 -4.09 12.89 1.49
C THR A 12 -3.15 14.09 1.48
N LEU A 13 -3.55 15.25 0.96
CA LEU A 13 -2.66 16.41 0.80
C LEU A 13 -2.47 17.20 2.10
N ALA A 14 -3.44 17.26 3.01
CA ALA A 14 -3.28 18.02 4.25
C ALA A 14 -2.17 17.44 5.16
N PRO A 15 -2.09 16.11 5.39
CA PRO A 15 -0.96 15.52 6.09
C PRO A 15 0.38 15.71 5.34
N GLY A 16 0.35 15.64 4.00
CA GLY A 16 1.53 15.91 3.17
C GLY A 16 2.04 17.35 3.31
N PHE A 17 1.14 18.32 3.37
CA PHE A 17 1.48 19.72 3.62
C PHE A 17 2.10 19.91 5.01
N LEU A 18 1.51 19.32 6.05
CA LEU A 18 2.10 19.35 7.40
C LEU A 18 3.49 18.70 7.44
N LEU A 19 3.71 17.63 6.66
CA LEU A 19 5.01 16.99 6.53
C LEU A 19 6.04 17.88 5.83
N ALA A 20 5.64 18.63 4.80
CA ALA A 20 6.50 19.63 4.17
C ALA A 20 6.88 20.74 5.18
N LEU A 21 5.91 21.23 5.96
CA LEU A 21 6.18 22.20 7.03
C LEU A 21 7.13 21.62 8.10
N ALA A 22 6.97 20.33 8.44
CA ALA A 22 7.84 19.63 9.38
C ALA A 22 9.30 19.58 8.90
N ALA A 23 9.51 19.25 7.62
CA ALA A 23 10.84 19.18 7.03
C ALA A 23 11.49 20.57 6.87
N LEU A 24 10.72 21.60 6.53
CA LEU A 24 11.25 22.95 6.24
C LEU A 24 11.41 23.84 7.49
N TRP A 25 10.45 23.80 8.42
CA TRP A 25 10.39 24.71 9.56
C TRP A 25 10.71 24.07 10.92
N GLY A 26 10.65 22.74 11.04
CA GLY A 26 10.92 22.06 12.32
C GLY A 26 9.96 22.46 13.45
N GLY A 27 10.47 22.59 14.68
CA GLY A 27 9.65 22.98 15.84
C GLY A 27 8.52 21.99 16.17
N ALA A 28 7.28 22.47 16.29
CA ALA A 28 6.12 21.63 16.58
C ALA A 28 5.59 20.85 15.35
N TRP A 29 6.00 21.23 14.13
CA TRP A 29 5.47 20.68 12.89
C TRP A 29 5.68 19.16 12.73
N PRO A 30 6.84 18.56 13.08
CA PRO A 30 7.00 17.10 13.05
C PRO A 30 5.97 16.34 13.89
N TRP A 31 5.61 16.87 15.05
CA TRP A 31 4.60 16.27 15.93
C TRP A 31 3.19 16.42 15.37
N LEU A 32 2.87 17.58 14.79
CA LEU A 32 1.60 17.81 14.10
C LEU A 32 1.45 16.92 12.86
N ALA A 33 2.54 16.76 12.08
CA ALA A 33 2.57 15.86 10.94
C ALA A 33 2.34 14.41 11.41
N LEU A 34 3.06 13.95 12.45
CA LEU A 34 2.88 12.61 13.01
C LEU A 34 1.46 12.40 13.53
N PHE A 35 0.90 13.35 14.27
CA PHE A 35 -0.47 13.31 14.75
C PHE A 35 -1.47 13.19 13.58
N SER A 36 -1.27 13.96 12.50
CA SER A 36 -2.18 13.96 11.34
C SER A 36 -2.22 12.63 10.58
N VAL A 37 -1.09 11.93 10.47
CA VAL A 37 -1.02 10.62 9.78
C VAL A 37 -1.30 9.43 10.69
N THR A 38 -1.48 9.65 12.00
CA THR A 38 -1.76 8.58 12.97
C THR A 38 -3.07 8.84 13.72
N LEU A 39 -2.99 9.59 14.81
CA LEU A 39 -4.06 9.75 15.78
C LEU A 39 -5.29 10.43 15.18
N MET A 40 -5.11 11.39 14.27
CA MET A 40 -6.24 12.02 13.56
C MET A 40 -7.04 11.00 12.75
N GLY A 41 -6.38 10.05 12.08
CA GLY A 41 -7.08 9.00 11.36
C GLY A 41 -7.83 8.05 12.29
N LEU A 42 -7.21 7.68 13.42
CA LEU A 42 -7.84 6.84 14.44
C LEU A 42 -9.06 7.49 15.07
N THR A 43 -9.00 8.80 15.38
CA THR A 43 -10.12 9.52 15.98
C THR A 43 -11.25 9.70 14.97
N LEU A 44 -10.95 10.14 13.75
CA LEU A 44 -11.97 10.35 12.71
C LEU A 44 -12.67 9.05 12.29
N ASP A 45 -11.94 7.93 12.25
CA ASP A 45 -12.50 6.60 11.98
C ASP A 45 -13.40 6.09 13.13
N ALA A 46 -13.23 6.58 14.36
CA ALA A 46 -14.05 6.20 15.50
C ALA A 46 -15.42 6.90 15.50
N PHE A 47 -15.51 8.11 14.95
CA PHE A 47 -16.73 8.91 14.96
C PHE A 47 -17.74 8.53 13.86
N ALA A 48 -17.31 7.85 12.80
CA ALA A 48 -18.23 7.43 11.75
C ALA A 48 -17.76 6.18 11.00
N ARG A 49 -18.70 5.28 10.68
CA ARG A 49 -18.56 4.27 9.62
C ARG A 49 -19.40 4.73 8.45
N VAL A 50 -18.88 5.65 7.65
CA VAL A 50 -19.66 6.19 6.53
C VAL A 50 -19.50 5.27 5.34
N ASP A 51 -20.59 4.61 4.92
CA ASP A 51 -20.68 3.73 3.75
C ASP A 51 -21.28 4.39 2.51
N ASP A 52 -21.42 5.72 2.49
CA ASP A 52 -22.07 6.42 1.38
C ASP A 52 -21.35 6.22 0.03
N PRO A 53 -22.09 5.96 -1.06
CA PRO A 53 -21.53 5.92 -2.41
C PRO A 53 -20.91 7.28 -2.78
N VAL A 54 -19.79 7.23 -3.52
CA VAL A 54 -19.15 8.44 -4.07
C VAL A 54 -20.08 9.03 -5.12
N GLN A 55 -20.60 10.24 -4.88
CA GLN A 55 -21.34 10.95 -5.92
C GLN A 55 -20.38 11.39 -7.02
N THR A 56 -20.82 11.13 -8.26
CA THR A 56 -20.26 11.51 -9.57
C THR A 56 -19.00 12.38 -9.51
N PRO A 57 -17.82 11.74 -9.35
CA PRO A 57 -16.57 12.47 -9.24
C PRO A 57 -16.25 13.15 -10.58
N SER A 58 -15.82 14.42 -10.53
CA SER A 58 -15.28 15.09 -11.72
C SER A 58 -14.16 14.22 -12.32
N PRO A 59 -14.31 13.71 -13.56
CA PRO A 59 -13.33 12.81 -14.16
C PRO A 59 -11.93 13.42 -14.21
N LYS A 60 -11.86 14.75 -14.43
CA LYS A 60 -10.61 15.51 -14.42
C LYS A 60 -9.96 15.50 -13.04
N ALA A 61 -10.71 15.80 -11.97
CA ALA A 61 -10.17 15.81 -10.61
C ALA A 61 -9.68 14.41 -10.18
N ALA A 62 -10.43 13.35 -10.52
CA ALA A 62 -10.04 11.97 -10.26
C ALA A 62 -8.78 11.54 -11.06
N ALA A 63 -8.57 12.10 -12.25
CA ALA A 63 -7.36 11.91 -13.03
C ALA A 63 -6.16 12.68 -12.44
N THR A 64 -6.38 13.93 -12.01
CA THR A 64 -5.33 14.84 -11.52
C THR A 64 -4.79 14.46 -10.15
N LEU A 65 -5.64 14.07 -9.19
CA LEU A 65 -5.21 13.84 -7.81
C LEU A 65 -4.05 12.82 -7.69
N PRO A 66 -4.09 11.64 -8.35
CA PRO A 66 -2.97 10.69 -8.29
C PRO A 66 -1.65 11.21 -8.84
N VAL A 67 -1.70 12.10 -9.84
CA VAL A 67 -0.49 12.75 -10.38
C VAL A 67 0.07 13.74 -9.36
N VAL A 68 -0.79 14.56 -8.74
CA VAL A 68 -0.39 15.50 -7.69
C VAL A 68 0.24 14.76 -6.51
N LEU A 69 -0.38 13.66 -6.06
CA LEU A 69 0.15 12.82 -4.97
C LEU A 69 1.48 12.17 -5.33
N ALA A 70 1.68 11.78 -6.60
CA ALA A 70 2.96 11.26 -7.06
C ALA A 70 4.07 12.30 -7.02
N LEU A 71 3.79 13.53 -7.47
CA LEU A 71 4.74 14.64 -7.40
C LEU A 71 5.04 15.02 -5.94
N ALA A 72 4.00 15.09 -5.11
CA ALA A 72 4.13 15.34 -3.68
C ALA A 72 5.02 14.27 -3.00
N HIS A 73 4.90 12.99 -3.37
CA HIS A 73 5.79 11.95 -2.84
C HIS A 73 7.27 12.27 -3.07
N PHE A 74 7.68 12.63 -4.30
CA PHE A 74 9.09 12.90 -4.59
C PHE A 74 9.60 14.14 -3.86
N VAL A 75 8.79 15.20 -3.79
CA VAL A 75 9.11 16.41 -3.03
C VAL A 75 9.26 16.08 -1.54
N LEU A 76 8.30 15.38 -0.95
CA LEU A 76 8.33 15.04 0.47
C LEU A 76 9.45 14.07 0.83
N LEU A 77 9.75 13.10 -0.03
CA LEU A 77 10.88 12.19 0.13
C LEU A 77 12.20 12.98 0.14
N PHE A 78 12.38 13.87 -0.83
CA PHE A 78 13.56 14.73 -0.90
C PHE A 78 13.70 15.62 0.33
N LEU A 79 12.65 16.39 0.67
CA LEU A 79 12.65 17.29 1.81
C LEU A 79 12.93 16.55 3.12
N THR A 80 12.30 15.39 3.34
CA THR A 80 12.49 14.60 4.55
C THR A 80 13.94 14.11 4.67
N VAL A 81 14.52 13.56 3.60
CA VAL A 81 15.91 13.08 3.66
C VAL A 81 16.88 14.24 3.82
N ALA A 82 16.68 15.36 3.12
CA ALA A 82 17.53 16.56 3.25
C ALA A 82 17.50 17.14 4.67
N ALA A 83 16.31 17.21 5.28
CA ALA A 83 16.13 17.68 6.65
C ALA A 83 16.78 16.75 7.69
N LEU A 84 16.55 15.43 7.58
CA LEU A 84 17.08 14.45 8.55
C LEU A 84 18.58 14.15 8.38
N SER A 85 19.17 14.50 7.24
CA SER A 85 20.61 14.32 6.98
C SER A 85 21.46 15.56 7.27
N ASP A 86 20.86 16.59 7.88
CA ASP A 86 21.52 17.85 8.26
C ASP A 86 22.05 18.69 7.07
N VAL A 87 21.62 18.37 5.83
CA VAL A 87 22.05 19.06 4.59
C VAL A 87 21.30 20.36 4.39
N VAL A 88 19.99 20.33 4.63
CA VAL A 88 19.13 21.51 4.67
C VAL A 88 18.53 21.54 6.07
N PRO A 89 19.20 22.18 7.04
CA PRO A 89 18.66 22.26 8.38
C PRO A 89 17.33 23.04 8.34
N PRO A 90 16.34 22.63 9.15
CA PRO A 90 15.08 23.34 9.27
C PRO A 90 15.31 24.75 9.83
N ALA A 91 14.36 25.64 9.61
CA ALA A 91 14.41 27.00 10.16
C ALA A 91 14.50 27.07 11.70
N LYS A 92 14.08 26.02 12.41
CA LYS A 92 14.26 25.86 13.86
C LYS A 92 14.93 24.53 14.15
N GLU A 93 16.00 24.55 14.94
CA GLU A 93 16.81 23.36 15.26
C GLU A 93 15.97 22.18 15.77
N PHE A 94 16.43 20.98 15.43
CA PHE A 94 15.83 19.73 15.84
C PHE A 94 16.42 19.23 17.17
N GLY A 95 15.56 18.90 18.13
CA GLY A 95 15.89 17.89 19.12
C GLY A 95 15.73 16.48 18.52
N THR A 96 16.41 15.47 19.08
CA THR A 96 16.32 14.06 18.64
C THR A 96 14.88 13.56 18.51
N GLY A 97 13.98 13.97 19.42
CA GLY A 97 12.57 13.59 19.36
C GLY A 97 11.84 14.11 18.11
N ALA A 98 12.14 15.33 17.66
CA ALA A 98 11.53 15.91 16.46
C ALA A 98 11.99 15.19 15.18
N ASN A 99 13.26 14.77 15.12
CA ASN A 99 13.78 13.95 14.02
C ASN A 99 13.08 12.59 13.94
N VAL A 100 12.87 11.94 15.09
CA VAL A 100 12.10 10.68 15.14
C VAL A 100 10.66 10.89 14.69
N ALA A 101 10.01 11.97 15.16
CA ALA A 101 8.65 12.29 14.75
C ALA A 101 8.54 12.55 13.23
N LEU A 102 9.48 13.29 12.64
CA LEU A 102 9.54 13.54 11.19
C LEU A 102 9.76 12.24 10.41
N PHE A 103 10.70 11.38 10.82
CA PHE A 103 10.94 10.09 10.18
C PHE A 103 9.70 9.20 10.22
N LEU A 104 9.04 9.09 11.38
CA LEU A 104 7.82 8.30 11.53
C LEU A 104 6.67 8.88 10.69
N ALA A 105 6.45 10.19 10.74
CA ALA A 105 5.41 10.84 9.96
C ALA A 105 5.60 10.61 8.46
N ALA A 106 6.83 10.80 7.95
CA ALA A 106 7.16 10.57 6.55
C ALA A 106 6.99 9.10 6.14
N GLY A 107 7.50 8.17 6.95
CA GLY A 107 7.40 6.74 6.68
C GLY A 107 5.94 6.26 6.67
N ILE A 108 5.10 6.75 7.58
CA ILE A 108 3.66 6.43 7.62
C ILE A 108 2.94 7.05 6.42
N TYR A 109 3.23 8.31 6.09
CA TYR A 109 2.66 8.96 4.90
C TYR A 109 3.01 8.20 3.61
N MET A 110 4.28 7.81 3.44
CA MET A 110 4.71 7.02 2.29
C MET A 110 4.05 5.64 2.27
N GLY A 111 3.94 5.02 3.45
CA GLY A 111 3.30 3.71 3.65
C GLY A 111 1.82 3.68 3.30
N GLN A 112 1.05 4.69 3.73
CA GLN A 112 -0.41 4.72 3.61
C GLN A 112 -0.89 5.46 2.35
N VAL A 113 -0.28 6.60 2.03
CA VAL A 113 -0.71 7.47 0.92
C VAL A 113 0.09 7.18 -0.34
N SER A 114 1.43 7.19 -0.27
CA SER A 114 2.25 7.04 -1.49
C SER A 114 2.12 5.64 -2.10
N ASN A 115 2.15 4.58 -1.29
CA ASN A 115 1.91 3.21 -1.78
C ASN A 115 0.51 3.03 -2.36
N ALA A 116 -0.53 3.50 -1.67
CA ALA A 116 -1.90 3.38 -2.18
C ALA A 116 -2.08 4.13 -3.51
N ASN A 117 -1.46 5.31 -3.63
CA ASN A 117 -1.46 6.06 -4.89
C ASN A 117 -0.66 5.35 -6.00
N ALA A 118 0.52 4.82 -5.68
CA ALA A 118 1.31 4.04 -6.63
C ALA A 118 0.55 2.79 -7.10
N HIS A 119 -0.18 2.14 -6.19
CA HIS A 119 -1.07 1.02 -6.45
C HIS A 119 -2.19 1.38 -7.44
N GLU A 120 -2.92 2.47 -7.21
CA GLU A 120 -3.92 2.99 -8.16
C GLU A 120 -3.28 3.26 -9.54
N LEU A 121 -2.13 3.93 -9.58
CA LEU A 121 -1.45 4.31 -10.82
C LEU A 121 -1.01 3.11 -11.68
N ILE A 122 -0.60 1.98 -11.07
CA ILE A 122 -0.20 0.78 -11.84
C ILE A 122 -1.38 0.00 -12.42
N HIS A 123 -2.60 0.21 -11.90
CA HIS A 123 -3.84 -0.39 -12.42
C HIS A 123 -4.54 0.48 -13.45
N ARG A 124 -4.30 1.79 -13.45
CA ARG A 124 -4.90 2.71 -14.41
C ARG A 124 -4.54 2.37 -15.86
N PRO A 125 -5.49 2.56 -16.80
CA PRO A 125 -5.16 2.54 -18.22
C PRO A 125 -4.27 3.75 -18.54
N GLY A 126 -3.25 3.53 -19.38
CA GLY A 126 -2.34 4.59 -19.81
C GLY A 126 -0.88 4.33 -19.44
N PHE A 127 -0.01 4.51 -20.42
CA PHE A 127 1.42 4.28 -20.27
C PHE A 127 2.06 5.20 -19.22
N LEU A 128 1.71 6.50 -19.24
CA LEU A 128 2.30 7.49 -18.33
C LEU A 128 1.90 7.24 -16.87
N SER A 129 0.61 6.96 -16.59
CA SER A 129 0.14 6.64 -15.23
C SER A 129 0.86 5.41 -14.69
N ARG A 130 0.96 4.34 -15.48
CA ARG A 130 1.66 3.12 -15.07
C ARG A 130 3.15 3.36 -14.86
N LYS A 131 3.81 4.17 -15.68
CA LYS A 131 5.22 4.54 -15.51
C LYS A 131 5.44 5.37 -14.24
N LEU A 132 4.56 6.31 -13.94
CA LEU A 132 4.62 7.11 -12.72
C LEU A 132 4.43 6.24 -11.47
N GLY A 133 3.43 5.36 -11.45
CA GLY A 133 3.23 4.38 -10.37
C GLY A 133 4.43 3.43 -10.22
N THR A 134 5.01 3.01 -11.34
CA THR A 134 6.24 2.20 -11.33
C THR A 134 7.42 2.96 -10.74
N LEU A 135 7.62 4.23 -11.11
CA LEU A 135 8.70 5.05 -10.60
C LEU A 135 8.57 5.29 -9.09
N LEU A 136 7.35 5.50 -8.59
CA LEU A 136 7.05 5.57 -7.15
C LEU A 136 7.44 4.27 -6.41
N TYR A 137 7.12 3.10 -6.99
CA TYR A 137 7.55 1.85 -6.38
C TYR A 137 9.07 1.67 -6.44
N ILE A 138 9.73 2.15 -7.50
CA ILE A 138 11.19 2.14 -7.61
C ILE A 138 11.82 3.04 -6.53
N SER A 139 11.29 4.25 -6.30
CA SER A 139 11.78 5.14 -5.24
C SER A 139 11.57 4.57 -3.85
N LEU A 140 10.63 3.65 -3.66
CA LEU A 140 10.43 2.90 -2.42
C LEU A 140 11.17 1.55 -2.37
N LEU A 141 12.13 1.31 -3.27
CA LEU A 141 12.92 0.06 -3.36
C LEU A 141 12.05 -1.20 -3.57
N PHE A 142 10.85 -1.02 -4.14
CA PHE A 142 9.84 -2.07 -4.33
C PHE A 142 9.28 -2.12 -5.76
N GLY A 143 10.08 -1.68 -6.76
CA GLY A 143 9.68 -1.57 -8.17
C GLY A 143 9.07 -2.83 -8.79
N HIS A 144 9.49 -4.02 -8.33
CA HIS A 144 8.98 -5.30 -8.82
C HIS A 144 7.48 -5.52 -8.56
N HIS A 145 6.89 -4.81 -7.60
CA HIS A 145 5.47 -4.84 -7.31
C HIS A 145 4.62 -4.42 -8.53
N ALA A 146 5.11 -3.50 -9.37
CA ALA A 146 4.44 -3.08 -10.60
C ALA A 146 4.25 -4.23 -11.63
N SER A 147 5.06 -5.28 -11.54
CA SER A 147 4.91 -6.53 -12.29
C SER A 147 4.19 -7.61 -11.49
N ALA A 148 4.62 -7.84 -10.25
CA ALA A 148 4.15 -8.97 -9.44
C ALA A 148 2.69 -8.79 -9.02
N HIS A 149 2.27 -7.59 -8.63
CA HIS A 149 0.92 -7.36 -8.12
C HIS A 149 -0.16 -7.64 -9.17
N PRO A 150 -0.13 -7.04 -10.37
CA PRO A 150 -1.19 -7.27 -11.35
C PRO A 150 -1.10 -8.67 -11.99
N ALA A 151 0.11 -9.22 -12.12
CA ALA A 151 0.33 -10.42 -12.92
C ALA A 151 0.40 -11.73 -12.12
N VAL A 152 0.68 -11.64 -10.81
CA VAL A 152 0.80 -12.78 -9.90
C VAL A 152 -0.29 -12.69 -8.85
N HIS A 153 -0.26 -11.64 -8.02
CA HIS A 153 -1.12 -11.54 -6.85
C HIS A 153 -2.60 -11.53 -7.24
N HIS A 154 -3.06 -10.60 -8.07
CA HIS A 154 -4.45 -10.56 -8.56
C HIS A 154 -4.93 -11.87 -9.20
N ARG A 155 -4.03 -12.58 -9.90
CA ARG A 155 -4.36 -13.86 -10.55
C ARG A 155 -4.49 -15.02 -9.55
N HIS A 156 -3.67 -15.02 -8.51
CA HIS A 156 -3.44 -16.16 -7.63
C HIS A 156 -3.81 -15.91 -6.17
N VAL A 157 -4.34 -14.73 -5.84
CA VAL A 157 -4.79 -14.34 -4.51
C VAL A 157 -5.68 -15.41 -3.89
N ALA A 158 -5.55 -15.60 -2.58
CA ALA A 158 -6.17 -16.65 -1.80
C ALA A 158 -5.79 -18.08 -2.27
N THR A 159 -4.63 -18.26 -2.92
CA THR A 159 -4.06 -19.58 -3.25
C THR A 159 -2.61 -19.68 -2.81
N ARG A 160 -2.07 -20.90 -2.73
CA ARG A 160 -0.64 -21.12 -2.42
C ARG A 160 0.33 -20.62 -3.50
N ARG A 161 -0.18 -20.26 -4.70
CA ARG A 161 0.65 -19.74 -5.80
C ARG A 161 0.94 -18.24 -5.66
N ASP A 162 0.20 -17.54 -4.79
CA ASP A 162 0.43 -16.14 -4.50
C ASP A 162 1.31 -15.98 -3.24
N PRO A 163 2.50 -15.37 -3.37
CA PRO A 163 3.34 -15.05 -2.22
C PRO A 163 2.67 -14.09 -1.23
N ASN A 164 1.79 -13.19 -1.68
CA ASN A 164 1.13 -12.19 -0.83
C ASN A 164 -0.14 -12.71 -0.15
N THR A 165 -0.55 -13.95 -0.38
CA THR A 165 -1.61 -14.59 0.41
C THR A 165 -1.03 -15.06 1.74
N SER A 166 -1.50 -14.47 2.84
CA SER A 166 -1.13 -14.84 4.21
C SER A 166 -1.92 -16.06 4.68
N ARG A 167 -1.22 -16.99 5.34
CA ARG A 167 -1.78 -18.28 5.72
C ARG A 167 -2.38 -18.20 7.13
N LEU A 168 -3.40 -19.01 7.40
CA LEU A 168 -3.92 -19.15 8.76
C LEU A 168 -2.78 -19.55 9.71
N ASN A 169 -2.68 -18.88 10.86
CA ASN A 169 -1.64 -19.02 11.88
C ASN A 169 -0.23 -18.55 11.50
N GLU A 170 0.00 -18.08 10.28
CA GLU A 170 1.27 -17.46 9.91
C GLU A 170 1.43 -16.12 10.63
N SER A 171 2.59 -15.85 11.22
CA SER A 171 2.87 -14.52 11.77
C SER A 171 3.33 -13.56 10.68
N PHE A 172 3.11 -12.27 10.87
CA PHE A 172 3.61 -11.25 9.94
C PHE A 172 5.13 -11.38 9.70
N TYR A 173 5.91 -11.69 10.73
CA TYR A 173 7.36 -11.89 10.62
C TYR A 173 7.77 -13.07 9.73
N ARG A 174 6.95 -14.12 9.63
CA ARG A 174 7.18 -15.25 8.69
C ARG A 174 6.67 -14.90 7.30
N PHE A 175 5.57 -14.16 7.23
CA PHE A 175 4.98 -13.69 5.99
C PHE A 175 5.91 -12.72 5.26
N LEU A 176 6.45 -11.71 5.94
CA LEU A 176 7.19 -10.59 5.34
C LEU A 176 8.31 -11.03 4.38
N PRO A 177 9.32 -11.83 4.80
CA PRO A 177 10.37 -12.27 3.90
C PRO A 177 9.84 -13.21 2.80
N ARG A 178 8.85 -14.06 3.11
CA ARG A 178 8.25 -14.98 2.15
C ARG A 178 7.51 -14.23 1.03
N ALA A 179 6.75 -13.21 1.39
CA ALA A 179 5.98 -12.38 0.50
C ALA A 179 6.90 -11.51 -0.37
N TRP A 180 7.87 -10.80 0.24
CA TRP A 180 8.81 -9.95 -0.49
C TRP A 180 9.65 -10.74 -1.50
N ILE A 181 10.36 -11.79 -1.05
CA ILE A 181 11.23 -12.60 -1.92
C ILE A 181 10.40 -13.38 -2.95
N GLY A 182 9.27 -13.92 -2.52
CA GLY A 182 8.37 -14.68 -3.39
C GLY A 182 7.80 -13.82 -4.50
N SER A 183 7.34 -12.61 -4.18
CA SER A 183 6.77 -11.66 -5.15
C SER A 183 7.81 -11.21 -6.17
N PHE A 184 9.04 -10.91 -5.73
CA PHE A 184 10.16 -10.62 -6.64
C PHE A 184 10.43 -11.78 -7.61
N ARG A 185 10.56 -13.01 -7.10
CA ARG A 185 10.85 -14.19 -7.94
C ARG A 185 9.70 -14.52 -8.90
N ALA A 186 8.47 -14.47 -8.42
CA ALA A 186 7.29 -14.78 -9.21
C ALA A 186 7.06 -13.72 -10.31
N GLY A 187 7.18 -12.44 -9.97
CA GLY A 187 7.11 -11.36 -10.95
C GLY A 187 8.19 -11.48 -12.03
N LEU A 188 9.44 -11.79 -11.64
CA LEU A 188 10.54 -11.97 -12.59
C LEU A 188 10.27 -13.13 -13.55
N ALA A 189 9.76 -14.25 -13.02
CA ALA A 189 9.39 -15.40 -13.84
C ALA A 189 8.28 -15.05 -14.84
N VAL A 190 7.30 -14.23 -14.46
CA VAL A 190 6.24 -13.78 -15.36
C VAL A 190 6.80 -12.87 -16.47
N GLU A 191 7.66 -11.91 -16.14
CA GLU A 191 8.23 -11.00 -17.15
C GLU A 191 9.16 -11.72 -18.13
N LYS A 192 9.98 -12.66 -17.64
CA LYS A 192 10.78 -13.53 -18.51
C LYS A 192 9.90 -14.30 -19.49
N LYS A 193 8.80 -14.90 -19.02
CA LYS A 193 7.84 -15.61 -19.87
C LYS A 193 7.11 -14.69 -20.87
N ARG A 194 6.90 -13.42 -20.53
CA ARG A 194 6.31 -12.42 -21.45
C ARG A 194 7.29 -12.07 -22.57
N LEU A 195 8.58 -11.89 -22.25
CA LEU A 195 9.62 -11.62 -23.25
C LEU A 195 9.82 -12.78 -24.21
N LEU A 196 9.92 -14.01 -23.69
CA LEU A 196 10.09 -15.21 -24.53
C LEU A 196 8.90 -15.39 -25.49
N ARG A 197 7.66 -15.13 -25.04
CA ARG A 197 6.47 -15.13 -25.91
C ARG A 197 6.49 -14.06 -27.00
N ARG A 198 7.25 -12.98 -26.81
CA ARG A 198 7.49 -11.94 -27.80
C ARG A 198 8.78 -12.19 -28.60
N GLN A 199 9.30 -13.42 -28.58
CA GLN A 199 10.54 -13.82 -29.25
C GLN A 199 11.76 -12.98 -28.83
N ARG A 200 11.77 -12.45 -27.59
CA ARG A 200 12.91 -11.73 -27.00
C ARG A 200 13.62 -12.58 -25.95
N ARG A 201 14.92 -12.36 -25.77
CA ARG A 201 15.72 -13.00 -24.70
C ARG A 201 15.18 -12.61 -23.31
N ALA A 202 15.15 -13.58 -22.39
CA ALA A 202 14.61 -13.41 -21.03
C ALA A 202 15.28 -12.29 -20.21
N TRP A 203 16.56 -11.99 -20.50
CA TRP A 203 17.35 -10.95 -19.84
C TRP A 203 17.70 -9.78 -20.76
N SER A 204 16.95 -9.59 -21.86
CA SER A 204 17.11 -8.41 -22.72
C SER A 204 16.86 -7.11 -21.94
N ALA A 205 17.35 -5.98 -22.46
CA ALA A 205 17.12 -4.65 -21.89
C ALA A 205 15.62 -4.29 -21.73
N ALA A 206 14.74 -5.00 -22.43
CA ALA A 206 13.29 -4.87 -22.29
C ALA A 206 12.73 -5.50 -21.00
N ASN A 207 13.53 -6.24 -20.23
CA ASN A 207 13.10 -6.78 -18.93
C ASN A 207 13.01 -5.63 -17.90
N PRO A 208 11.82 -5.34 -17.36
CA PRO A 208 11.64 -4.20 -16.46
C PRO A 208 12.40 -4.34 -15.15
N TYR A 209 12.87 -5.55 -14.78
CA TYR A 209 13.69 -5.74 -13.59
C TYR A 209 15.04 -5.00 -13.66
N TRP A 210 15.56 -4.72 -14.86
CA TRP A 210 16.71 -3.83 -15.00
C TRP A 210 16.37 -2.42 -14.53
N SER A 211 15.25 -1.86 -15.00
CA SER A 211 14.79 -0.54 -14.55
C SER A 211 14.47 -0.50 -13.05
N TYR A 212 13.95 -1.60 -12.49
CA TYR A 212 13.65 -1.69 -11.06
C TYR A 212 14.93 -1.65 -10.22
N SER A 213 15.90 -2.49 -10.54
CA SER A 213 17.15 -2.58 -9.79
C SER A 213 18.06 -1.37 -9.99
N LEU A 214 18.22 -0.91 -11.24
CA LEU A 214 19.05 0.26 -11.54
C LEU A 214 18.43 1.54 -11.01
N GLY A 215 17.10 1.68 -11.08
CA GLY A 215 16.41 2.82 -10.50
C GLY A 215 16.50 2.85 -8.96
N ALA A 216 16.36 1.70 -8.30
CA ALA A 216 16.56 1.56 -6.86
C ALA A 216 17.99 1.96 -6.45
N LEU A 217 18.99 1.51 -7.20
CA LEU A 217 20.39 1.93 -7.02
C LEU A 217 20.55 3.44 -7.24
N ALA A 218 19.96 4.00 -8.30
CA ALA A 218 20.05 5.42 -8.60
C ALA A 218 19.44 6.30 -7.50
N PHE A 219 18.27 5.94 -6.94
CA PHE A 219 17.71 6.66 -5.79
C PHE A 219 18.58 6.53 -4.54
N THR A 220 19.15 5.35 -4.29
CA THR A 220 20.07 5.15 -3.16
C THR A 220 21.30 6.05 -3.30
N LEU A 221 21.90 6.10 -4.49
CA LEU A 221 23.05 6.96 -4.79
C LEU A 221 22.70 8.44 -4.78
N LEU A 222 21.50 8.83 -5.23
CA LEU A 222 21.00 10.20 -5.15
C LEU A 222 20.96 10.67 -3.70
N PHE A 223 20.36 9.88 -2.80
CA PHE A 223 20.27 10.24 -1.39
C PHE A 223 21.61 10.12 -0.65
N ALA A 224 22.50 9.25 -1.12
CA ALA A 224 23.89 9.24 -0.70
C ALA A 224 24.64 10.52 -1.12
N GLY A 225 24.38 11.05 -2.31
CA GLY A 225 24.95 12.30 -2.79
C GLY A 225 24.43 13.53 -2.07
N ILE A 226 23.18 13.49 -1.57
CA ILE A 226 22.58 14.57 -0.77
C ILE A 226 23.19 14.58 0.63
N GLY A 227 23.05 13.48 1.39
CA GLY A 227 23.33 13.45 2.82
C GLY A 227 24.46 12.49 3.24
N GLY A 228 25.34 12.12 2.31
CA GLY A 228 26.34 11.08 2.54
C GLY A 228 25.71 9.73 2.91
N TRP A 229 26.45 8.92 3.66
CA TRP A 229 25.95 7.63 4.15
C TRP A 229 24.69 7.78 5.05
N ARG A 230 24.55 8.90 5.77
CA ARG A 230 23.37 9.20 6.61
C ARG A 230 22.13 9.38 5.76
N GLY A 231 22.22 10.15 4.67
CA GLY A 231 21.14 10.33 3.70
C GLY A 231 20.69 9.01 3.09
N ALA A 232 21.64 8.15 2.69
CA ALA A 232 21.35 6.83 2.17
C ALA A 232 20.64 5.93 3.22
N LEU A 233 21.09 5.94 4.47
CA LEU A 233 20.50 5.15 5.55
C LEU A 233 19.07 5.59 5.89
N ILE A 234 18.83 6.90 5.98
CA ILE A 234 17.50 7.48 6.22
C ILE A 234 16.56 7.08 5.08
N TYR A 235 17.00 7.24 3.83
CA TYR A 235 16.23 6.86 2.66
C TYR A 235 15.86 5.37 2.65
N VAL A 236 16.83 4.48 2.87
CA VAL A 236 16.59 3.03 2.93
C VAL A 236 15.64 2.69 4.09
N GLY A 237 15.78 3.36 5.23
CA GLY A 237 14.87 3.22 6.38
C GLY A 237 13.43 3.62 6.04
N LEU A 238 13.22 4.76 5.38
CA LEU A 238 11.90 5.21 4.93
C LEU A 238 11.30 4.24 3.91
N ALA A 239 12.06 3.82 2.91
CA ALA A 239 11.64 2.87 1.89
C ALA A 239 11.26 1.50 2.49
N ALA A 240 12.08 0.99 3.42
CA ALA A 240 11.80 -0.25 4.15
C ALA A 240 10.55 -0.12 5.02
N TYR A 241 10.37 1.00 5.73
CA TYR A 241 9.21 1.22 6.57
C TYR A 241 7.91 1.34 5.75
N ALA A 242 7.94 2.08 4.65
CA ALA A 242 6.80 2.19 3.73
C ALA A 242 6.46 0.83 3.07
N THR A 243 7.46 0.07 2.61
CA THR A 243 7.26 -1.25 2.00
C THR A 243 6.72 -2.27 3.00
N THR A 244 7.19 -2.21 4.26
CA THR A 244 6.68 -3.06 5.34
C THR A 244 5.19 -2.80 5.58
N GLN A 245 4.75 -1.54 5.53
CA GLN A 245 3.33 -1.20 5.67
C GLN A 245 2.47 -1.72 4.52
N LEU A 246 2.97 -1.68 3.27
CA LEU A 246 2.29 -2.30 2.13
C LEU A 246 2.12 -3.80 2.35
N LEU A 247 3.19 -4.51 2.70
CA LEU A 247 3.12 -5.96 2.95
C LEU A 247 2.27 -6.30 4.19
N LEU A 248 2.21 -5.40 5.17
CA LEU A 248 1.31 -5.54 6.32
C LEU A 248 -0.16 -5.40 5.89
N SER A 249 -0.47 -4.51 4.95
CA SER A 249 -1.79 -4.41 4.32
C SER A 249 -2.18 -5.72 3.65
N ASP A 250 -1.32 -6.25 2.77
CA ASP A 250 -1.55 -7.53 2.08
C ASP A 250 -1.74 -8.67 3.09
N TYR A 251 -0.89 -8.72 4.13
CA TYR A 251 -0.99 -9.71 5.19
C TYR A 251 -2.34 -9.67 5.89
N VAL A 252 -2.79 -8.48 6.31
CA VAL A 252 -4.07 -8.29 7.02
C VAL A 252 -5.24 -8.63 6.11
N GLN A 253 -5.25 -8.10 4.89
CA GLN A 253 -6.39 -8.20 3.98
C GLN A 253 -6.57 -9.59 3.37
N HIS A 254 -5.55 -10.45 3.37
CA HIS A 254 -5.65 -11.84 2.90
C HIS A 254 -5.53 -12.90 3.99
N TYR A 255 -5.55 -12.50 5.26
CA TYR A 255 -5.25 -13.42 6.36
C TYR A 255 -6.20 -14.62 6.41
N GLY A 256 -5.63 -15.80 6.15
CA GLY A 256 -6.28 -17.08 6.36
C GLY A 256 -7.33 -17.47 5.32
N LEU A 257 -7.72 -16.57 4.43
CA LEU A 257 -8.75 -16.79 3.41
C LEU A 257 -8.17 -17.57 2.22
N ARG A 258 -8.97 -18.50 1.68
CA ARG A 258 -8.51 -19.41 0.61
C ARG A 258 -9.60 -19.69 -0.41
N ARG A 259 -9.23 -19.60 -1.68
CA ARG A 259 -10.02 -20.11 -2.81
C ARG A 259 -10.03 -21.62 -2.79
N ARG A 260 -11.14 -22.19 -3.26
CA ARG A 260 -11.32 -23.62 -3.48
C ARG A 260 -10.76 -24.05 -4.83
N ARG A 261 -10.25 -25.28 -4.85
CA ARG A 261 -9.94 -25.99 -6.10
C ARG A 261 -11.19 -26.73 -6.56
N MET A 262 -11.66 -26.39 -7.76
CA MET A 262 -12.85 -27.00 -8.38
C MET A 262 -12.51 -28.40 -8.93
N ALA A 263 -13.55 -29.17 -9.25
CA ALA A 263 -13.41 -30.54 -9.77
C ALA A 263 -12.55 -30.63 -11.05
N ASN A 264 -12.59 -29.60 -11.90
CA ASN A 264 -11.75 -29.47 -13.09
C ASN A 264 -10.27 -29.11 -12.79
N GLY A 265 -9.85 -29.11 -11.52
CA GLY A 265 -8.49 -28.82 -11.09
C GLY A 265 -8.11 -27.34 -11.07
N ARG A 266 -8.97 -26.42 -11.55
CA ARG A 266 -8.76 -24.96 -11.52
C ARG A 266 -9.19 -24.38 -10.17
N TRP A 267 -8.68 -23.21 -9.83
CA TRP A 267 -9.19 -22.42 -8.68
C TRP A 267 -10.48 -21.72 -9.07
N GLU A 268 -11.46 -21.68 -8.17
CA GLU A 268 -12.69 -20.89 -8.36
C GLU A 268 -12.38 -19.41 -8.58
N PRO A 269 -13.20 -18.62 -9.29
CA PRO A 269 -12.93 -17.19 -9.51
C PRO A 269 -12.70 -16.41 -8.21
N VAL A 270 -11.98 -15.30 -8.30
CA VAL A 270 -11.81 -14.41 -7.14
C VAL A 270 -13.14 -13.70 -6.88
N GLY A 271 -13.79 -14.06 -5.79
CA GLY A 271 -15.00 -13.41 -5.27
C GLY A 271 -14.78 -12.64 -3.96
N PRO A 272 -15.83 -11.94 -3.46
CA PRO A 272 -15.75 -11.06 -2.30
C PRO A 272 -15.27 -11.71 -1.01
N GLN A 273 -15.49 -13.01 -0.84
CA GLN A 273 -15.10 -13.81 0.33
C GLN A 273 -13.59 -14.07 0.46
N HIS A 274 -12.79 -13.69 -0.54
CA HIS A 274 -11.34 -13.98 -0.58
C HIS A 274 -10.45 -12.85 -0.04
N SER A 275 -11.07 -11.78 0.47
CA SER A 275 -10.39 -10.61 1.01
C SER A 275 -11.16 -10.03 2.20
N TRP A 276 -10.43 -9.51 3.18
CA TRP A 276 -10.99 -8.69 4.25
C TRP A 276 -11.09 -7.23 3.80
N ASN A 277 -12.20 -6.56 4.14
CA ASN A 277 -12.44 -5.15 3.86
C ASN A 277 -12.39 -4.32 5.14
N ALA A 278 -12.17 -3.00 5.03
CA ALA A 278 -12.28 -2.07 6.15
C ALA A 278 -13.33 -0.99 5.84
N PRO A 279 -14.41 -0.86 6.62
CA PRO A 279 -15.49 0.11 6.37
C PRO A 279 -15.17 1.54 6.84
N HIS A 280 -13.94 1.80 7.30
CA HIS A 280 -13.60 3.06 7.96
C HIS A 280 -13.30 4.15 6.94
N TRP A 281 -14.02 5.28 7.03
CA TRP A 281 -14.09 6.25 5.94
C TRP A 281 -12.80 7.04 5.72
N PHE A 282 -12.17 7.53 6.80
CA PHE A 282 -11.04 8.45 6.69
C PHE A 282 -9.78 7.72 6.27
N SER A 283 -9.44 6.61 6.96
CA SER A 283 -8.32 5.76 6.54
C SER A 283 -8.52 5.22 5.11
N SER A 284 -9.76 4.91 4.71
CA SER A 284 -10.02 4.51 3.32
C SER A 284 -9.73 5.65 2.34
N MET A 285 -10.11 6.89 2.65
CA MET A 285 -9.81 8.03 1.77
C MET A 285 -8.31 8.30 1.67
N MET A 286 -7.58 8.26 2.79
CA MET A 286 -6.12 8.37 2.78
C MET A 286 -5.46 7.31 1.89
N MET A 287 -6.00 6.10 1.92
CA MET A 287 -5.48 4.94 1.18
C MET A 287 -6.18 4.73 -0.17
N MET A 288 -6.76 5.79 -0.76
CA MET A 288 -7.38 5.73 -2.09
C MET A 288 -8.36 4.55 -2.23
N ASN A 289 -9.22 4.35 -1.22
CA ASN A 289 -10.18 3.25 -1.09
C ASN A 289 -9.61 1.83 -1.26
N ALA A 290 -8.28 1.62 -1.24
CA ALA A 290 -7.68 0.29 -1.29
C ALA A 290 -8.26 -0.69 -0.24
N PRO A 291 -8.71 -0.26 0.96
CA PRO A 291 -9.40 -1.14 1.91
C PRO A 291 -10.73 -1.74 1.43
N ARG A 292 -11.31 -1.28 0.32
CA ARG A 292 -12.43 -1.93 -0.40
C ARG A 292 -11.92 -3.07 -1.26
N HIS A 293 -11.21 -3.97 -0.58
CA HIS A 293 -10.26 -4.89 -1.18
C HIS A 293 -10.94 -5.98 -2.01
N SER A 294 -12.12 -6.42 -1.60
CA SER A 294 -12.90 -7.41 -2.33
C SER A 294 -13.32 -6.90 -3.71
N ASP A 295 -13.87 -5.68 -3.79
CA ASP A 295 -14.25 -5.06 -5.06
C ASP A 295 -13.03 -4.75 -5.93
N HIS A 296 -11.92 -4.30 -5.32
CA HIS A 296 -10.65 -4.12 -6.01
C HIS A 296 -10.14 -5.40 -6.69
N HIS A 297 -10.23 -6.56 -6.01
CA HIS A 297 -9.80 -7.82 -6.58
C HIS A 297 -10.76 -8.41 -7.62
N ALA A 298 -12.06 -8.16 -7.46
CA ALA A 298 -13.05 -8.54 -8.46
C ALA A 298 -12.93 -7.66 -9.73
N HIS A 299 -12.60 -6.38 -9.55
CA HIS A 299 -12.59 -5.37 -10.60
C HIS A 299 -11.30 -4.50 -10.55
N PRO A 300 -10.11 -5.07 -10.86
CA PRO A 300 -8.83 -4.37 -10.68
C PRO A 300 -8.66 -3.11 -11.54
N GLY A 301 -9.43 -2.96 -12.62
CA GLY A 301 -9.42 -1.75 -13.45
C GLY A 301 -10.36 -0.63 -12.96
N LYS A 302 -11.14 -0.88 -11.90
CA LYS A 302 -12.08 0.09 -11.31
C LYS A 302 -11.28 1.11 -10.51
N ALA A 303 -11.35 2.38 -10.91
CA ALA A 303 -10.61 3.46 -10.26
C ALA A 303 -11.07 3.65 -8.81
N PHE A 304 -10.16 4.13 -7.95
CA PHE A 304 -10.36 4.25 -6.50
C PHE A 304 -11.71 4.85 -6.06
N GLN A 305 -12.17 5.87 -6.76
CA GLN A 305 -13.39 6.60 -6.41
C GLN A 305 -14.68 5.81 -6.72
N HIS A 306 -14.60 4.74 -7.50
CA HIS A 306 -15.73 3.89 -7.81
C HIS A 306 -15.77 2.61 -6.96
N LEU A 307 -14.69 2.30 -6.23
CA LEU A 307 -14.66 1.12 -5.37
C LEU A 307 -15.78 1.19 -4.33
N SER A 308 -16.51 0.09 -4.21
CA SER A 308 -17.68 -0.06 -3.33
C SER A 308 -17.42 -1.13 -2.27
N MET A 309 -18.15 -1.05 -1.16
CA MET A 309 -18.18 -2.15 -0.21
C MET A 309 -19.13 -3.23 -0.73
N PRO A 310 -18.78 -4.52 -0.56
CA PRO A 310 -19.75 -5.61 -0.70
C PRO A 310 -20.87 -5.47 0.33
N ASP A 311 -22.03 -6.05 0.03
CA ASP A 311 -23.18 -6.02 0.94
C ASP A 311 -22.90 -6.82 2.22
N GLU A 312 -23.69 -6.56 3.26
CA GLU A 312 -23.51 -7.21 4.55
C GLU A 312 -23.65 -8.73 4.40
N GLY A 313 -22.64 -9.47 4.86
CA GLY A 313 -22.60 -10.93 4.79
C GLY A 313 -21.99 -11.51 3.51
N GLU A 314 -21.72 -10.70 2.47
CA GLU A 314 -21.06 -11.16 1.25
C GLU A 314 -19.54 -11.27 1.37
N ALA A 315 -18.92 -10.37 2.17
CA ALA A 315 -17.48 -10.31 2.32
C ALA A 315 -17.01 -10.16 3.79
N PRO A 316 -15.83 -10.71 4.12
CA PRO A 316 -15.20 -10.50 5.42
C PRO A 316 -14.92 -9.03 5.69
N GLN A 317 -15.21 -8.59 6.92
CA GLN A 317 -14.96 -7.24 7.41
C GLN A 317 -13.97 -7.26 8.58
N LEU A 318 -13.01 -6.34 8.56
CA LEU A 318 -12.09 -6.11 9.67
C LEU A 318 -12.83 -5.43 10.83
N PRO A 319 -12.53 -5.80 12.09
CA PRO A 319 -13.19 -5.21 13.26
C PRO A 319 -12.76 -3.76 13.54
N PHE A 320 -11.59 -3.35 13.07
CA PHE A 320 -11.05 -1.99 13.20
C PHE A 320 -10.44 -1.53 11.87
N SER A 321 -10.03 -0.27 11.80
CA SER A 321 -9.41 0.29 10.59
C SER A 321 -8.14 -0.47 10.23
N LEU A 322 -7.79 -0.45 8.94
CA LEU A 322 -6.65 -1.19 8.43
C LEU A 322 -5.32 -0.82 9.14
N PRO A 323 -5.02 0.46 9.45
CA PRO A 323 -3.85 0.80 10.26
C PRO A 323 -3.84 0.17 11.65
N VAL A 324 -4.99 0.14 12.35
CA VAL A 324 -5.12 -0.50 13.68
C VAL A 324 -4.89 -1.99 13.59
N MET A 325 -5.50 -2.64 12.59
CA MET A 325 -5.33 -4.07 12.36
C MET A 325 -3.88 -4.41 11.96
N GLY A 326 -3.22 -3.53 11.21
CA GLY A 326 -1.79 -3.63 10.90
C GLY A 326 -0.95 -3.59 12.18
N ALA A 327 -1.16 -2.62 13.06
CA ALA A 327 -0.46 -2.56 14.34
C ALA A 327 -0.71 -3.82 15.20
N LEU A 328 -1.94 -4.32 15.22
CA LEU A 328 -2.30 -5.57 15.92
C LEU A 328 -1.59 -6.80 15.31
N ALA A 329 -1.41 -6.85 14.00
CA ALA A 329 -0.73 -7.95 13.29
C ALA A 329 0.75 -8.09 13.69
N LEU A 330 1.37 -7.02 14.20
CA LEU A 330 2.72 -7.05 14.77
C LEU A 330 2.78 -7.79 16.12
N LEU A 331 1.63 -8.14 16.72
CA LEU A 331 1.52 -8.91 17.96
C LEU A 331 0.89 -10.30 17.66
N PRO A 332 1.65 -11.32 17.22
CA PRO A 332 1.09 -12.55 16.64
C PRO A 332 0.10 -13.30 17.54
N ARG A 333 0.29 -13.25 18.86
CA ARG A 333 -0.63 -13.86 19.83
C ARG A 333 -1.99 -13.14 19.82
N LYS A 334 -2.00 -11.82 19.97
CA LYS A 334 -3.23 -11.01 19.97
C LYS A 334 -3.91 -11.03 18.59
N TRP A 335 -3.13 -10.94 17.51
CA TRP A 335 -3.62 -11.09 16.15
C TRP A 335 -4.43 -12.38 15.96
N ARG A 336 -3.88 -13.53 16.36
CA ARG A 336 -4.56 -14.83 16.24
C ARG A 336 -5.82 -14.91 17.10
N GLN A 337 -5.80 -14.36 18.31
CA GLN A 337 -6.99 -14.31 19.17
C GLN A 337 -8.15 -13.56 18.50
N VAL A 338 -7.85 -12.48 17.79
CA VAL A 338 -8.88 -11.68 17.09
C VAL A 338 -9.28 -12.30 15.76
N MET A 339 -8.33 -12.71 14.92
CA MET A 339 -8.60 -13.05 13.53
C MET A 339 -8.92 -14.52 13.28
N ASN A 340 -8.36 -15.46 14.05
CA ASN A 340 -8.61 -16.88 13.79
C ASN A 340 -10.10 -17.28 13.95
N PRO A 341 -10.84 -16.82 14.99
CA PRO A 341 -12.26 -17.11 15.09
C PRO A 341 -13.06 -16.56 13.90
N ARG A 342 -12.68 -15.37 13.41
CA ARG A 342 -13.33 -14.73 12.26
C ARG A 342 -13.06 -15.50 10.96
N VAL A 343 -11.83 -15.95 10.73
CA VAL A 343 -11.49 -16.83 9.59
C VAL A 343 -12.30 -18.12 9.65
N LYS A 344 -12.46 -18.71 10.84
CA LYS A 344 -13.25 -19.94 11.02
C LYS A 344 -14.70 -19.75 10.55
N VAL A 345 -15.37 -18.67 10.97
CA VAL A 345 -16.74 -18.35 10.51
C VAL A 345 -16.85 -18.32 8.98
N TRP A 346 -15.89 -17.71 8.30
CA TRP A 346 -15.89 -17.65 6.84
C TRP A 346 -15.58 -18.98 6.18
N HIS A 347 -14.70 -19.80 6.76
CA HIS A 347 -14.48 -21.16 6.29
C HIS A 347 -15.73 -22.04 6.46
N ASP A 348 -16.44 -21.91 7.58
CA ASP A 348 -17.65 -22.68 7.89
C ASP A 348 -18.82 -22.24 7.00
N ARG A 349 -19.04 -20.93 6.80
CA ARG A 349 -20.01 -20.41 5.81
C ARG A 349 -19.72 -20.90 4.41
N ALA A 350 -18.46 -20.82 4.01
CA ALA A 350 -18.04 -21.32 2.72
C ALA A 350 -18.25 -22.83 2.59
N GLN A 351 -18.29 -23.60 3.69
CA GLN A 351 -18.66 -25.02 3.72
C GLN A 351 -20.18 -25.24 3.68
N LEU A 352 -20.97 -24.43 4.40
CA LEU A 352 -22.44 -24.53 4.41
C LEU A 352 -23.05 -24.20 3.05
N GLN A 353 -22.50 -23.23 2.31
CA GLN A 353 -22.89 -22.97 0.91
C GLN A 353 -22.58 -24.15 -0.05
N ARG A 354 -21.95 -25.23 0.44
CA ARG A 354 -21.60 -26.44 -0.33
C ARG A 354 -22.52 -27.63 -0.02
N ALA A 355 -23.26 -27.58 1.08
CA ALA A 355 -24.22 -28.61 1.50
C ALA A 355 -25.60 -28.24 0.95
#